data_AF-A0A0P7YEJ2-F1
#
_entry.id   AF-A0A0P7YEJ2-F1
#
_cell.length_a   1.000
_cell.length_b   1.000
_cell.length_c   1.000
_cell.angle_alpha   90.00
_cell.angle_beta   90.00
_cell.angle_gamma   90.00
#
_symmetry.space_group_name_H-M   'P 1'
#
loop_
_entity.id
_entity.type
_entity.pdbx_description
1 polymer ?
#
loop_
_entity_poly.entity_id
_entity_poly.type
_entity_poly.pdbx_seq_one_letter_code
_entity_poly.pdbx_strand_id
1 'polypeptide(L)'
;MSACNSITFACFCSQIPPPSINFTLPSPILGMPCVPMFDPPWVPQNTGSVQDPISEDQSKSFSARAVSRSHQRAEHILKNLQQEEEKRRLGREASIITAIPITQEACYEPTCSPPPEQEEEVEEVVNLASRRLSVSPSCASSNSHRNYSFRRGSMWSVRSIVSAEDEENTTEHTPTHHVLQPPQAVFPACICAAVLPIVHLMEDGEVRDDGVAVSAVAQQVLWNCLIEDPALVLRHFLEKLTVSNRQDELIYMLRKLLLNIGDLPAQTSHILFNYLVGLIMYFVRTPCEWGMDAISATLTFLWEVVGYVEGLFFKDLKQTMKKEQCEVKLLVTASMPGTKTLVVHGQNECDIPTQLPVHEDTQFEALLKTYVRDIYPFRRSVSPQLNLVHMLPEKGQDLIQKQVFSRKLEEVGRVLFLLALTQHMPSVHKQSHVSMLQEDLLRLPSFPRTAIDAEFSLFSEPQGKELFGLDTLHKVLWIKLLEEMFLGMPSEYPWGDEIMLFLNVLNGALLLHPEDSALLRQYTATAINTAVHFNHLFSLSGYQWILPTMLQ
;
A
#
# COMPACT_ATOMS: atom_id res chain seq x y z
N MET A 1 -10.37 24.38 33.07
CA MET A 1 -11.71 24.97 32.81
C MET A 1 -11.87 25.65 31.44
N SER A 2 -10.81 25.99 30.68
CA SER A 2 -10.99 26.53 29.31
C SER A 2 -11.02 25.48 28.19
N ALA A 3 -10.66 24.22 28.46
CA ALA A 3 -10.67 23.13 27.45
C ALA A 3 -12.06 22.48 27.25
N CYS A 4 -12.95 22.50 28.25
CA CYS A 4 -14.28 21.91 28.14
C CYS A 4 -15.26 22.71 27.28
N ASN A 5 -15.06 24.02 27.11
CA ASN A 5 -16.00 24.87 26.37
C ASN A 5 -15.84 24.78 24.84
N SER A 6 -14.73 24.22 24.34
CA SER A 6 -14.53 24.00 22.90
C SER A 6 -15.26 22.77 22.38
N ILE A 7 -15.60 21.81 23.26
CA ILE A 7 -16.31 20.58 22.89
C ILE A 7 -17.82 20.85 22.72
N THR A 8 -18.38 21.80 23.47
CA THR A 8 -19.81 22.13 23.42
C THR A 8 -20.20 22.96 22.18
N PHE A 9 -19.25 23.67 21.55
CA PHE A 9 -19.51 24.41 20.31
C PHE A 9 -19.61 23.50 19.06
N ALA A 10 -19.20 22.24 19.17
CA ALA A 10 -19.25 21.26 18.08
C ALA A 10 -20.67 20.75 17.77
N CYS A 11 -21.66 21.00 18.64
CA CYS A 11 -23.05 20.57 18.42
C CYS A 11 -23.82 21.37 17.36
N PHE A 12 -23.29 22.49 16.84
CA PHE A 12 -24.02 23.37 15.92
C PHE A 12 -23.60 23.30 14.44
N CYS A 13 -22.64 22.45 14.06
CA CYS A 13 -22.15 22.37 12.67
C CYS A 13 -22.55 21.07 11.91
N SER A 14 -23.59 20.38 12.37
CA SER A 14 -24.03 19.10 11.79
C SER A 14 -25.02 19.26 10.63
N GLN A 15 -24.64 19.87 9.50
CA GLN A 15 -25.52 19.89 8.31
C GLN A 15 -24.83 19.83 6.94
N ILE A 16 -23.59 19.35 6.83
CA ILE A 16 -23.00 19.08 5.50
C ILE A 16 -22.24 17.76 5.56
N PRO A 17 -22.67 16.69 4.86
CA PRO A 17 -21.83 15.51 4.71
C PRO A 17 -20.54 15.96 4.02
N PRO A 18 -19.35 15.61 4.55
CA PRO A 18 -18.11 16.01 3.93
C PRO A 18 -18.10 15.47 2.49
N PRO A 19 -17.73 16.29 1.50
CA PRO A 19 -17.65 15.82 0.12
C PRO A 19 -16.72 14.60 0.08
N SER A 20 -17.07 13.59 -0.72
CA SER A 20 -16.21 12.44 -1.01
C SER A 20 -14.98 12.95 -1.76
N ILE A 21 -13.93 13.35 -1.05
CA ILE A 21 -12.74 13.91 -1.68
C ILE A 21 -11.75 12.78 -1.93
N ASN A 22 -11.64 12.38 -3.21
CA ASN A 22 -10.54 11.54 -3.67
C ASN A 22 -9.24 12.35 -3.62
N PHE A 23 -8.49 12.23 -2.53
CA PHE A 23 -7.17 12.84 -2.38
C PHE A 23 -6.03 11.96 -2.95
N THR A 24 -6.34 10.78 -3.49
CA THR A 24 -5.33 9.84 -3.98
C THR A 24 -4.58 10.39 -5.19
N LEU A 25 -3.25 10.53 -5.05
CA LEU A 25 -2.35 10.56 -6.19
C LEU A 25 -2.67 9.35 -7.09
N PRO A 26 -2.65 9.47 -8.42
CA PRO A 26 -2.99 8.36 -9.29
C PRO A 26 -1.97 7.23 -9.10
N SER A 27 -2.36 6.19 -8.37
CA SER A 27 -1.67 4.91 -8.27
C SER A 27 -2.57 3.79 -8.76
N PRO A 28 -2.02 2.80 -9.48
CA PRO A 28 -2.75 1.58 -9.76
C PRO A 28 -3.08 0.88 -8.45
N ILE A 29 -4.27 0.31 -8.37
CA ILE A 29 -4.75 -0.39 -7.18
C ILE A 29 -3.94 -1.69 -7.01
N LEU A 30 -3.24 -1.79 -5.89
CA LEU A 30 -2.43 -2.93 -5.48
C LEU A 30 -2.96 -3.50 -4.16
N GLY A 31 -3.03 -4.82 -4.08
CA GLY A 31 -3.65 -5.51 -2.95
C GLY A 31 -5.17 -5.53 -3.03
N MET A 32 -5.80 -6.11 -2.02
CA MET A 32 -7.25 -6.24 -1.92
C MET A 32 -7.82 -5.04 -1.15
N PRO A 33 -8.81 -4.31 -1.71
CA PRO A 33 -9.34 -3.09 -1.10
C PRO A 33 -10.23 -3.32 0.12
N CYS A 34 -10.78 -4.53 0.26
CA CYS A 34 -11.67 -4.88 1.34
C CYS A 34 -11.63 -6.40 1.54
N VAL A 35 -11.43 -6.83 2.79
CA VAL A 35 -11.79 -8.18 3.22
C VAL A 35 -13.31 -8.20 3.27
N PRO A 36 -14.01 -9.15 2.62
CA PRO A 36 -15.45 -9.25 2.80
C PRO A 36 -15.73 -9.40 4.29
N MET A 37 -16.28 -8.35 4.93
CA MET A 37 -16.67 -8.41 6.33
C MET A 37 -17.82 -9.39 6.43
N PHE A 38 -17.62 -10.43 7.24
CA PHE A 38 -18.63 -11.46 7.44
C PHE A 38 -19.58 -11.02 8.54
N ASP A 39 -20.89 -11.11 8.27
CA ASP A 39 -21.92 -10.74 9.24
C ASP A 39 -21.66 -11.47 10.57
N PRO A 40 -21.75 -10.77 11.71
CA PRO A 40 -21.51 -11.39 12.99
C PRO A 40 -22.53 -12.51 13.24
N PRO A 41 -22.18 -13.53 14.05
CA PRO A 41 -23.01 -14.72 14.22
C PRO A 41 -24.39 -14.47 14.85
N TRP A 42 -24.63 -13.28 15.39
CA TRP A 42 -25.93 -12.88 15.96
C TRP A 42 -26.83 -12.09 15.00
N VAL A 43 -26.40 -11.78 13.77
CA VAL A 43 -27.27 -11.13 12.79
C VAL A 43 -28.40 -12.07 12.39
N PRO A 44 -29.68 -11.68 12.52
CA PRO A 44 -30.80 -12.51 12.09
C PRO A 44 -30.69 -12.79 10.59
N GLN A 45 -30.64 -14.07 10.23
CA GLN A 45 -30.72 -14.45 8.82
C GLN A 45 -32.10 -14.09 8.30
N ASN A 46 -32.17 -13.11 7.40
CA ASN A 46 -33.38 -12.91 6.59
C ASN A 46 -33.59 -14.19 5.79
N THR A 47 -34.67 -14.92 6.09
CA THR A 47 -35.11 -16.11 5.34
C THR A 47 -35.72 -15.68 3.98
N GLY A 48 -34.99 -14.85 3.23
CA GLY A 48 -35.30 -14.50 1.86
C GLY A 48 -34.77 -15.59 0.94
N SER A 49 -35.63 -16.09 0.05
CA SER A 49 -35.42 -17.22 -0.86
C SER A 49 -33.98 -17.41 -1.34
N VAL A 50 -33.44 -18.61 -1.12
CA VAL A 50 -32.21 -19.11 -1.75
C VAL A 50 -32.31 -18.87 -3.25
N GLN A 51 -31.45 -18.01 -3.81
CA GLN A 51 -31.25 -17.98 -5.26
C GLN A 51 -30.35 -19.15 -5.63
N ASP A 52 -30.91 -20.13 -6.33
CA ASP A 52 -30.18 -21.27 -6.88
C ASP A 52 -29.22 -20.80 -7.98
N PRO A 53 -27.87 -20.94 -7.84
CA PRO A 53 -26.97 -20.79 -8.95
C PRO A 53 -26.62 -22.19 -9.46
N ILE A 54 -27.47 -22.76 -10.31
CA ILE A 54 -27.07 -23.93 -11.11
C ILE A 54 -26.87 -23.47 -12.55
N SER A 55 -25.61 -23.25 -12.92
CA SER A 55 -25.18 -23.25 -14.31
C SER A 55 -25.37 -24.68 -14.86
N GLU A 56 -26.12 -24.83 -15.94
CA GLU A 56 -26.54 -26.12 -16.52
C GLU A 56 -25.40 -27.02 -17.06
N ASP A 57 -24.14 -26.61 -16.98
CA ASP A 57 -23.05 -27.20 -17.77
C ASP A 57 -22.33 -28.41 -17.16
N GLN A 58 -22.69 -28.89 -15.97
CA GLN A 58 -22.04 -30.06 -15.34
C GLN A 58 -22.90 -31.32 -15.26
N SER A 59 -23.89 -31.48 -16.13
CA SER A 59 -24.72 -32.69 -16.19
C SER A 59 -24.14 -33.80 -17.08
N LYS A 60 -22.85 -34.14 -16.94
CA LYS A 60 -22.29 -35.36 -17.53
C LYS A 60 -21.29 -36.06 -16.61
N SER A 61 -21.81 -36.82 -15.66
CA SER A 61 -21.43 -38.23 -15.47
C SER A 61 -22.02 -38.80 -14.17
N PHE A 62 -22.23 -40.11 -14.20
CA PHE A 62 -22.49 -41.03 -13.11
C PHE A 62 -23.91 -41.55 -12.87
N SER A 63 -24.01 -42.84 -13.18
CA SER A 63 -25.03 -43.81 -12.86
C SER A 63 -24.64 -44.56 -11.58
N ALA A 64 -25.66 -45.14 -10.95
CA ALA A 64 -25.63 -46.22 -9.96
C ALA A 64 -25.37 -45.88 -8.47
N ARG A 65 -26.37 -45.23 -7.85
CA ARG A 65 -27.05 -45.75 -6.66
C ARG A 65 -28.47 -45.19 -6.68
N ALA A 66 -29.49 -46.00 -6.33
CA ALA A 66 -30.89 -45.62 -6.37
C ALA A 66 -31.21 -44.58 -5.28
N VAL A 67 -30.71 -43.38 -5.46
CA VAL A 67 -31.02 -42.20 -4.69
C VAL A 67 -31.80 -41.31 -5.64
N SER A 68 -33.03 -40.95 -5.27
CA SER A 68 -33.88 -40.08 -6.10
C SER A 68 -33.06 -38.85 -6.52
N ARG A 69 -33.15 -38.43 -7.79
CA ARG A 69 -32.48 -37.22 -8.30
C ARG A 69 -32.77 -35.99 -7.41
N SER A 70 -33.92 -35.97 -6.74
CA SER A 70 -34.28 -34.96 -5.75
C SER A 70 -33.41 -35.01 -4.48
N HIS A 71 -33.06 -36.20 -3.99
CA HIS A 71 -32.21 -36.36 -2.81
C HIS A 71 -30.74 -36.01 -3.11
N GLN A 72 -30.22 -36.36 -4.28
CA GLN A 72 -28.87 -35.91 -4.70
C GLN A 72 -28.79 -34.38 -4.88
N ARG A 73 -29.85 -33.76 -5.40
CA ARG A 73 -29.96 -32.29 -5.47
C ARG A 73 -29.98 -31.68 -4.07
N ALA A 74 -30.78 -32.24 -3.16
CA ALA A 74 -30.85 -31.76 -1.78
C ALA A 74 -29.52 -31.91 -1.04
N GLU A 75 -28.80 -33.03 -1.21
CA GLU A 75 -27.47 -33.24 -0.62
C GLU A 75 -26.44 -32.26 -1.19
N HIS A 76 -26.47 -31.99 -2.50
CA HIS A 76 -25.56 -31.02 -3.12
C HIS A 76 -25.83 -29.59 -2.64
N ILE A 77 -27.10 -29.18 -2.54
CA ILE A 77 -27.49 -27.88 -1.97
C ILE A 77 -27.04 -27.78 -0.52
N LEU A 78 -27.29 -28.81 0.29
CA LEU A 78 -26.86 -28.85 1.69
C LEU A 78 -25.34 -28.73 1.83
N LYS A 79 -24.59 -29.43 0.98
CA LYS A 79 -23.12 -29.37 0.99
C LYS A 79 -22.60 -27.99 0.59
N ASN A 80 -23.21 -27.34 -0.40
CA ASN A 80 -22.85 -25.98 -0.79
C ASN A 80 -23.18 -24.97 0.32
N LEU A 81 -24.35 -25.08 0.96
CA LEU A 81 -24.72 -24.25 2.11
C LEU A 81 -23.75 -24.44 3.28
N GLN A 82 -23.32 -25.68 3.55
CA GLN A 82 -22.33 -25.98 4.57
C GLN A 82 -20.96 -25.37 4.24
N GLN A 83 -20.50 -25.48 2.99
CA GLN A 83 -19.24 -24.87 2.55
C GLN A 83 -19.29 -23.34 2.62
N GLU A 84 -20.43 -22.75 2.24
CA GLU A 84 -20.61 -21.31 2.33
C GLU A 84 -20.64 -20.83 3.79
N GLU A 85 -21.33 -21.56 4.67
CA GLU A 85 -21.36 -21.24 6.10
C GLU A 85 -20.00 -21.47 6.78
N GLU A 86 -19.25 -22.50 6.39
CA GLU A 86 -17.88 -22.73 6.86
C GLU A 86 -16.94 -21.62 6.39
N LYS A 87 -17.09 -21.16 5.13
CA LYS A 87 -16.38 -19.98 4.62
C LYS A 87 -16.73 -18.72 5.41
N ARG A 88 -18.02 -18.50 5.74
CA ARG A 88 -18.45 -17.38 6.60
C ARG A 88 -17.92 -17.51 8.03
N ARG A 89 -17.86 -18.72 8.57
CA ARG A 89 -17.31 -18.98 9.90
C ARG A 89 -15.82 -18.68 9.96
N LEU A 90 -15.02 -19.22 9.03
CA LEU A 90 -13.58 -18.94 8.95
C LEU A 90 -13.31 -17.44 8.76
N GLY A 91 -14.15 -16.79 7.96
CA GLY A 91 -14.11 -15.34 7.79
C GLY A 91 -14.38 -14.53 9.06
N ARG A 92 -15.41 -14.94 9.83
CA ARG A 92 -15.69 -14.36 11.16
C ARG A 92 -14.57 -14.60 12.15
N GLU A 93 -13.99 -15.81 12.16
CA GLU A 93 -12.84 -16.15 13.02
C GLU A 93 -11.58 -15.33 12.68
N ALA A 94 -11.44 -14.89 11.43
CA ALA A 94 -10.37 -14.01 10.98
C ALA A 94 -10.65 -12.50 11.22
N SER A 95 -11.88 -12.12 11.58
CA SER A 95 -12.29 -10.72 11.73
C SER A 95 -12.45 -10.37 13.21
N ILE A 96 -11.87 -9.26 13.66
CA ILE A 96 -12.14 -8.74 15.01
C ILE A 96 -13.58 -8.24 15.04
N ILE A 97 -14.35 -8.58 16.08
CA ILE A 97 -15.76 -8.18 16.25
C ILE A 97 -15.97 -6.66 16.06
N THR A 98 -14.97 -5.85 16.37
CA THR A 98 -14.99 -4.39 16.25
C THR A 98 -14.63 -3.85 14.85
N ALA A 99 -14.40 -4.72 13.87
CA ALA A 99 -14.04 -4.31 12.51
C ALA A 99 -15.24 -3.76 11.71
N ILE A 100 -16.46 -3.97 12.19
CA ILE A 100 -17.67 -3.47 11.54
C ILE A 100 -17.90 -2.01 11.97
N PRO A 101 -18.02 -1.06 11.02
CA PRO A 101 -18.34 0.32 11.33
C PRO A 101 -19.61 0.43 12.18
N ILE A 102 -19.55 1.14 13.31
CA ILE A 102 -20.71 1.33 14.21
C ILE A 102 -21.86 2.01 13.46
N THR A 103 -21.52 2.87 12.51
CA THR A 103 -22.49 3.54 11.63
C THR A 103 -23.19 2.58 10.68
N GLN A 104 -22.53 1.51 10.22
CA GLN A 104 -23.16 0.47 9.39
C GLN A 104 -24.18 -0.34 10.20
N GLU A 105 -23.85 -0.67 11.46
CA GLU A 105 -24.76 -1.33 12.40
C GLU A 105 -25.92 -0.42 12.82
N ALA A 106 -25.66 0.88 13.05
CA ALA A 106 -26.69 1.85 13.41
C ALA A 106 -27.72 2.09 12.28
N CYS A 107 -27.35 1.80 11.02
CA CYS A 107 -28.26 1.88 9.88
C CYS A 107 -29.06 0.58 9.66
N TYR A 108 -28.78 -0.49 10.43
CA TYR A 108 -29.47 -1.77 10.31
C TYR A 108 -30.77 -1.74 11.11
N GLU A 109 -31.81 -1.09 10.58
CA GLU A 109 -33.18 -1.31 11.05
C GLU A 109 -33.74 -2.54 10.32
N PRO A 110 -33.99 -3.68 11.01
CA PRO A 110 -34.72 -4.77 10.38
C PRO A 110 -36.10 -4.25 10.00
N THR A 111 -36.41 -4.25 8.69
CA THR A 111 -37.70 -3.84 8.16
C THR A 111 -38.79 -4.73 8.76
N CYS A 112 -39.41 -4.23 9.83
CA CYS A 112 -40.57 -4.86 10.43
C CYS A 112 -41.78 -4.50 9.56
N SER A 113 -41.86 -5.07 8.36
CA SER A 113 -43.11 -5.00 7.58
C SER A 113 -44.09 -5.97 8.22
N PRO A 114 -45.21 -5.51 8.82
CA PRO A 114 -46.27 -6.42 9.22
C PRO A 114 -46.77 -7.16 7.97
N PRO A 115 -47.18 -8.44 8.07
CA PRO A 115 -47.72 -9.17 6.94
C PRO A 115 -48.95 -8.42 6.41
N PRO A 116 -49.15 -8.32 5.08
CA PRO A 116 -50.24 -7.54 4.52
C PRO A 116 -51.58 -8.15 4.96
N GLU A 117 -52.34 -7.39 5.75
CA GLU A 117 -53.75 -7.67 6.00
C GLU A 117 -54.50 -7.47 4.67
N GLN A 118 -55.31 -8.47 4.30
CA GLN A 118 -56.17 -8.44 3.13
C GLN A 118 -57.32 -7.47 3.40
N GLU A 119 -57.28 -6.25 2.87
CA GLU A 119 -58.42 -5.33 2.91
C GLU A 119 -59.36 -5.60 1.73
N GLU A 120 -60.62 -5.93 2.05
CA GLU A 120 -61.74 -6.06 1.12
C GLU A 120 -62.12 -4.70 0.52
N GLU A 121 -62.36 -4.69 -0.80
CA GLU A 121 -62.82 -3.55 -1.58
C GLU A 121 -64.23 -3.10 -1.17
N VAL A 122 -64.40 -1.80 -0.88
CA VAL A 122 -65.68 -1.09 -1.05
C VAL A 122 -65.43 0.32 -1.61
N GLU A 123 -66.01 0.57 -2.78
CA GLU A 123 -65.93 1.81 -3.57
C GLU A 123 -66.79 2.98 -3.03
N GLU A 124 -66.23 4.18 -3.26
CA GLU A 124 -66.81 5.51 -3.53
C GLU A 124 -67.72 6.26 -2.51
N VAL A 125 -67.37 7.54 -2.26
CA VAL A 125 -68.04 8.75 -2.85
C VAL A 125 -67.60 10.04 -2.08
N VAL A 126 -66.79 10.87 -2.76
CA VAL A 126 -66.92 12.35 -2.92
C VAL A 126 -66.66 13.34 -1.75
N ASN A 127 -65.71 14.26 -2.01
CA ASN A 127 -65.75 15.75 -1.94
C ASN A 127 -64.73 16.56 -1.08
N LEU A 128 -64.08 17.48 -1.83
CA LEU A 128 -63.71 18.87 -1.56
C LEU A 128 -62.61 19.27 -0.53
N ALA A 129 -61.50 19.73 -1.11
CA ALA A 129 -60.90 21.06 -0.95
C ALA A 129 -60.58 21.60 0.47
N SER A 130 -59.28 21.78 0.74
CA SER A 130 -58.82 23.05 1.33
C SER A 130 -57.36 23.37 0.95
N ARG A 131 -57.18 24.58 0.41
CA ARG A 131 -55.90 25.21 0.06
C ARG A 131 -55.14 25.65 1.32
N ARG A 132 -53.81 25.66 1.27
CA ARG A 132 -53.02 26.82 1.74
C ARG A 132 -51.69 26.95 1.00
N LEU A 133 -51.44 28.18 0.58
CA LEU A 133 -50.36 28.66 -0.29
C LEU A 133 -49.06 28.94 0.47
N SER A 134 -47.98 28.79 -0.29
CA SER A 134 -46.57 29.22 -0.19
C SER A 134 -46.23 30.46 0.65
N VAL A 135 -44.97 30.57 1.09
CA VAL A 135 -44.00 31.61 0.62
C VAL A 135 -42.54 31.15 0.88
N SER A 136 -41.71 31.16 -0.17
CA SER A 136 -40.24 31.22 -0.09
C SER A 136 -39.78 32.62 -0.52
N PRO A 137 -38.71 33.22 0.04
CA PRO A 137 -38.09 34.39 -0.54
C PRO A 137 -36.84 34.03 -1.36
N SER A 138 -36.80 34.54 -2.57
CA SER A 138 -35.61 34.57 -3.43
C SER A 138 -34.93 35.92 -3.30
N CYS A 139 -33.60 35.95 -3.22
CA CYS A 139 -32.79 37.13 -3.50
C CYS A 139 -31.73 36.76 -4.55
N ALA A 140 -31.71 37.51 -5.66
CA ALA A 140 -30.74 37.40 -6.73
C ALA A 140 -29.55 38.34 -6.49
N SER A 141 -28.35 37.89 -6.88
CA SER A 141 -27.31 38.80 -7.39
C SER A 141 -26.36 38.05 -8.32
N SER A 142 -26.29 38.51 -9.57
CA SER A 142 -25.36 38.05 -10.61
C SER A 142 -23.98 38.72 -10.46
N ASN A 143 -22.90 37.98 -10.73
CA ASN A 143 -21.87 38.44 -11.66
C ASN A 143 -20.96 37.30 -12.20
N SER A 144 -21.13 37.08 -13.49
CA SER A 144 -20.22 36.56 -14.54
C SER A 144 -18.73 36.26 -14.23
N HIS A 145 -18.27 35.03 -14.47
CA HIS A 145 -17.48 34.63 -15.67
C HIS A 145 -16.77 33.26 -15.52
N ARG A 146 -16.75 32.54 -16.65
CA ARG A 146 -15.83 31.48 -17.12
C ARG A 146 -16.11 30.00 -16.79
N ASN A 147 -16.66 29.36 -17.83
CA ASN A 147 -16.73 27.93 -18.13
C ASN A 147 -15.42 27.16 -17.83
N TYR A 148 -15.55 26.06 -17.10
CA TYR A 148 -14.89 24.79 -17.43
C TYR A 148 -15.87 23.64 -17.17
N SER A 149 -16.07 22.85 -18.23
CA SER A 149 -16.96 21.69 -18.31
C SER A 149 -16.53 20.59 -17.34
N PHE A 150 -17.38 20.28 -16.36
CA PHE A 150 -17.29 19.08 -15.54
C PHE A 150 -18.24 18.01 -16.10
N ARG A 151 -17.68 16.99 -16.77
CA ARG A 151 -18.36 15.70 -16.90
C ARG A 151 -18.37 15.05 -15.51
N ARG A 152 -19.52 15.15 -14.83
CA ARG A 152 -19.84 14.41 -13.62
C ARG A 152 -20.14 12.96 -14.02
N GLY A 153 -19.13 12.09 -13.95
CA GLY A 153 -19.28 10.64 -14.07
C GLY A 153 -19.70 10.06 -12.73
N SER A 154 -20.92 9.52 -12.70
CA SER A 154 -21.53 8.85 -11.56
C SER A 154 -20.80 7.55 -11.17
N MET A 155 -20.96 7.19 -9.89
CA MET A 155 -20.38 6.06 -9.20
C MET A 155 -20.66 4.71 -9.88
N TRP A 156 -19.67 3.83 -9.80
CA TRP A 156 -19.78 2.43 -10.14
C TRP A 156 -20.58 1.73 -9.04
N SER A 157 -21.88 1.53 -9.28
CA SER A 157 -22.63 0.47 -8.62
C SER A 157 -22.53 -0.76 -9.51
N VAL A 158 -21.83 -1.79 -9.03
CA VAL A 158 -21.70 -3.08 -9.70
C VAL A 158 -23.08 -3.75 -9.69
N ARG A 159 -23.81 -3.63 -10.79
CA ARG A 159 -24.87 -4.57 -11.16
C ARG A 159 -24.47 -5.32 -12.42
N SER A 160 -24.67 -6.62 -12.33
CA SER A 160 -24.38 -7.67 -13.31
C SER A 160 -24.83 -7.31 -14.73
N ILE A 161 -23.98 -7.65 -15.70
CA ILE A 161 -24.24 -7.57 -17.14
C ILE A 161 -25.20 -8.71 -17.55
N VAL A 162 -26.37 -8.36 -18.08
CA VAL A 162 -27.07 -9.13 -19.13
C VAL A 162 -27.68 -8.13 -20.11
N SER A 163 -27.37 -8.29 -21.39
CA SER A 163 -27.79 -7.46 -22.52
C SER A 163 -29.24 -7.73 -22.94
N ALA A 164 -29.96 -6.70 -23.40
CA ALA A 164 -30.52 -6.56 -24.75
C ALA A 164 -31.74 -5.62 -24.78
N GLU A 165 -31.56 -4.53 -25.55
CA GLU A 165 -32.47 -3.94 -26.56
C GLU A 165 -33.95 -3.60 -26.23
N ASP A 166 -34.22 -2.31 -26.46
CA ASP A 166 -35.38 -1.69 -27.15
C ASP A 166 -36.23 -0.68 -26.37
N GLU A 167 -36.31 0.50 -27.02
CA GLU A 167 -37.06 1.71 -26.67
C GLU A 167 -38.57 1.49 -26.81
N GLU A 168 -39.37 1.99 -25.87
CA GLU A 168 -40.53 2.83 -26.21
C GLU A 168 -41.10 3.59 -25.01
N ASN A 169 -41.56 4.82 -25.29
CA ASN A 169 -42.20 5.77 -24.40
C ASN A 169 -43.51 5.25 -23.79
N THR A 170 -43.64 5.31 -22.46
CA THR A 170 -44.93 5.64 -21.82
C THR A 170 -44.70 6.37 -20.49
N THR A 171 -45.25 7.57 -20.41
CA THR A 171 -45.34 8.39 -19.21
C THR A 171 -46.42 7.84 -18.30
N GLU A 172 -46.05 7.30 -17.14
CA GLU A 172 -46.99 7.07 -16.03
C GLU A 172 -46.48 7.66 -14.72
N HIS A 173 -47.37 8.42 -14.09
CA HIS A 173 -47.19 9.09 -12.81
C HIS A 173 -46.99 8.07 -11.68
N THR A 174 -45.77 7.88 -11.20
CA THR A 174 -45.52 7.30 -9.88
C THR A 174 -45.59 8.37 -8.80
N PRO A 175 -46.38 8.19 -7.73
CA PRO A 175 -46.37 9.08 -6.58
C PRO A 175 -45.01 8.96 -5.89
N THR A 176 -44.35 10.11 -5.66
CA THR A 176 -43.17 10.21 -4.81
C THR A 176 -43.55 9.78 -3.39
N HIS A 177 -43.36 8.49 -3.09
CA HIS A 177 -43.07 8.09 -1.73
C HIS A 177 -41.78 8.83 -1.36
N HIS A 178 -41.90 9.81 -0.46
CA HIS A 178 -40.76 10.30 0.29
C HIS A 178 -40.22 9.10 1.08
N VAL A 179 -39.28 8.37 0.48
CA VAL A 179 -38.37 7.53 1.25
C VAL A 179 -37.65 8.51 2.16
N LEU A 180 -38.01 8.51 3.45
CA LEU A 180 -37.19 9.09 4.50
C LEU A 180 -35.80 8.48 4.29
N GLN A 181 -34.88 9.27 3.74
CA GLN A 181 -33.49 8.86 3.70
C GLN A 181 -33.09 8.57 5.14
N PRO A 182 -32.55 7.37 5.44
CA PRO A 182 -32.03 7.10 6.76
C PRO A 182 -31.01 8.19 7.11
N PRO A 183 -30.95 8.64 8.38
CA PRO A 183 -30.03 9.69 8.78
C PRO A 183 -28.61 9.29 8.35
N GLN A 184 -28.03 10.05 7.42
CA GLN A 184 -26.65 9.83 7.02
C GLN A 184 -25.77 10.07 8.25
N ALA A 185 -25.03 9.04 8.67
CA ALA A 185 -24.00 9.21 9.68
C ALA A 185 -22.97 10.21 9.17
N VAL A 186 -22.88 11.37 9.82
CA VAL A 186 -21.88 12.39 9.51
C VAL A 186 -20.70 12.17 10.43
N PHE A 187 -19.51 11.94 9.84
CA PHE A 187 -18.28 11.83 10.60
C PHE A 187 -18.03 13.12 11.42
N PRO A 188 -17.68 13.04 12.72
CA PRO A 188 -17.55 14.23 13.56
C PRO A 188 -16.45 15.18 13.07
N ALA A 189 -16.84 16.36 12.57
CA ALA A 189 -15.91 17.34 12.01
C ALA A 189 -14.84 17.83 13.00
N CYS A 190 -15.15 17.84 14.30
CA CYS A 190 -14.19 18.18 15.37
C CYS A 190 -13.06 17.16 15.48
N ILE A 191 -13.33 15.87 15.25
CA ILE A 191 -12.31 14.81 15.27
C ILE A 191 -11.40 14.96 14.06
N CYS A 192 -11.94 15.21 12.87
CA CYS A 192 -11.15 15.53 11.67
C CYS A 192 -10.15 16.67 11.93
N ALA A 193 -10.63 17.79 12.46
CA ALA A 193 -9.79 18.95 12.75
C ALA A 193 -8.69 18.66 13.79
N ALA A 194 -8.85 17.61 14.60
CA ALA A 194 -7.98 17.25 15.70
C ALA A 194 -7.17 15.97 15.46
N VAL A 195 -7.16 15.38 14.26
CA VAL A 195 -6.47 14.09 13.99
C VAL A 195 -5.00 14.10 14.45
N LEU A 196 -4.20 15.09 14.03
CA LEU A 196 -2.78 15.18 14.44
C LEU A 196 -2.61 15.43 15.96
N PRO A 197 -3.35 16.36 16.59
CA PRO A 197 -3.39 16.47 18.06
C PRO A 197 -3.75 15.17 18.79
N ILE A 198 -4.74 14.42 18.31
CA ILE A 198 -5.16 13.17 18.94
C ILE A 198 -4.04 12.12 18.87
N VAL A 199 -3.30 12.05 17.75
CA VAL A 199 -2.11 11.18 17.67
C VAL A 199 -1.09 11.55 18.75
N HIS A 200 -0.87 12.84 19.04
CA HIS A 200 0.01 13.23 20.14
C HIS A 200 -0.48 12.73 21.50
N LEU A 201 -1.79 12.77 21.73
CA LEU A 201 -2.43 12.31 22.97
C LEU A 201 -2.34 10.79 23.17
N MET A 202 -2.04 10.00 22.13
CA MET A 202 -1.85 8.54 22.28
C MET A 202 -0.66 8.18 23.18
N GLU A 203 0.26 9.12 23.44
CA GLU A 203 1.38 8.95 24.38
C GLU A 203 1.14 9.64 25.73
N ASP A 204 -0.07 10.21 25.94
CA ASP A 204 -0.41 10.89 27.18
C ASP A 204 -0.75 9.86 28.27
N GLY A 205 0.12 9.80 29.27
CA GLY A 205 0.03 8.90 30.42
C GLY A 205 -0.82 9.42 31.57
N GLU A 206 -1.42 10.61 31.45
CA GLU A 206 -2.34 11.12 32.45
C GLU A 206 -3.58 10.23 32.56
N VAL A 207 -4.00 9.99 33.81
CA VAL A 207 -5.10 9.09 34.14
C VAL A 207 -6.16 9.89 34.88
N ARG A 208 -7.40 9.77 34.42
CA ARG A 208 -8.55 10.39 35.09
C ARG A 208 -8.89 9.63 36.38
N ASP A 209 -9.64 10.28 37.28
CA ASP A 209 -10.06 9.70 38.58
C ASP A 209 -10.78 8.34 38.48
N ASP A 210 -11.33 7.99 37.31
CA ASP A 210 -11.97 6.69 37.01
C ASP A 210 -11.00 5.60 36.50
N GLY A 211 -9.69 5.90 36.44
CA GLY A 211 -8.66 4.96 36.02
C GLY A 211 -8.46 4.86 34.51
N VAL A 212 -9.12 5.71 33.71
CA VAL A 212 -8.97 5.72 32.25
C VAL A 212 -7.85 6.67 31.84
N ALA A 213 -6.87 6.16 31.11
CA ALA A 213 -5.77 6.95 30.56
C ALA A 213 -6.21 7.75 29.32
N VAL A 214 -5.65 8.96 29.16
CA VAL A 214 -5.90 9.81 27.97
C VAL A 214 -5.48 9.10 26.68
N SER A 215 -4.33 8.45 26.70
CA SER A 215 -3.81 7.60 25.62
C SER A 215 -4.79 6.52 25.17
N ALA A 216 -5.41 5.81 26.10
CA ALA A 216 -6.38 4.76 25.78
C ALA A 216 -7.62 5.31 25.05
N VAL A 217 -8.12 6.48 25.47
CA VAL A 217 -9.24 7.14 24.80
C VAL A 217 -8.83 7.63 23.42
N ALA A 218 -7.67 8.26 23.29
CA ALA A 218 -7.15 8.74 22.01
C ALA A 218 -6.97 7.61 21.00
N GLN A 219 -6.41 6.48 21.44
CA GLN A 219 -6.24 5.28 20.62
C GLN A 219 -7.58 4.72 20.17
N GLN A 220 -8.55 4.56 21.08
CA GLN A 220 -9.87 4.03 20.74
C GLN A 220 -10.61 4.93 19.74
N VAL A 221 -10.53 6.26 19.91
CA VAL A 221 -11.17 7.21 19.01
C VAL A 221 -10.57 7.10 17.60
N LEU A 222 -9.24 7.15 17.47
CA LEU A 222 -8.61 7.05 16.15
C LEU A 222 -8.79 5.68 15.52
N TRP A 223 -8.75 4.60 16.30
CA TRP A 223 -9.03 3.25 15.82
C TRP A 223 -10.40 3.16 15.15
N ASN A 224 -11.45 3.61 15.83
CA ASN A 224 -12.81 3.62 15.28
C ASN A 224 -12.88 4.47 14.00
N CYS A 225 -12.23 5.63 13.99
CA CYS A 225 -12.20 6.49 12.81
C CYS A 225 -11.48 5.86 11.60
N LEU A 226 -10.39 5.12 11.82
CA LEU A 226 -9.64 4.45 10.77
C LEU A 226 -10.42 3.27 10.17
N ILE A 227 -11.30 2.64 10.94
CA ILE A 227 -12.22 1.59 10.46
C ILE A 227 -13.38 2.21 9.68
N GLU A 228 -14.00 3.27 10.21
CA GLU A 228 -15.21 3.86 9.63
C GLU A 228 -14.95 4.63 8.33
N ASP A 229 -14.00 5.57 8.33
CA ASP A 229 -13.62 6.35 7.16
C ASP A 229 -12.10 6.60 7.12
N PRO A 230 -11.32 5.57 6.71
CA PRO A 230 -9.87 5.68 6.65
C PRO A 230 -9.40 6.81 5.72
N ALA A 231 -10.09 7.06 4.61
CA ALA A 231 -9.67 8.07 3.65
C ALA A 231 -9.74 9.48 4.25
N LEU A 232 -10.81 9.77 4.99
CA LEU A 232 -11.00 11.06 5.65
C LEU A 232 -9.94 11.32 6.74
N VAL A 233 -9.61 10.30 7.54
CA VAL A 233 -8.56 10.40 8.56
C VAL A 233 -7.20 10.58 7.90
N LEU A 234 -6.84 9.68 6.98
CA LEU A 234 -5.54 9.65 6.32
C LEU A 234 -5.25 10.94 5.54
N ARG A 235 -6.27 11.60 4.99
CA ARG A 235 -6.14 12.91 4.33
C ARG A 235 -5.30 13.92 5.13
N HIS A 236 -5.50 13.99 6.44
CA HIS A 236 -4.80 14.95 7.31
C HIS A 236 -3.28 14.74 7.37
N PHE A 237 -2.84 13.52 7.06
CA PHE A 237 -1.43 13.18 6.90
C PHE A 237 -1.00 13.36 5.45
N LEU A 238 -1.77 12.79 4.52
CA LEU A 238 -1.34 12.60 3.14
C LEU A 238 -1.32 13.91 2.34
N GLU A 239 -2.20 14.88 2.63
CA GLU A 239 -2.36 16.11 1.85
C GLU A 239 -1.13 16.96 1.62
N LYS A 240 -0.23 16.90 2.58
CA LYS A 240 0.94 17.76 2.63
C LYS A 240 2.24 16.96 2.51
N LEU A 241 2.18 15.68 2.15
CA LEU A 241 3.38 14.86 1.93
C LEU A 241 4.20 15.30 0.70
N THR A 242 3.58 15.99 -0.26
CA THR A 242 4.28 16.60 -1.40
C THR A 242 4.90 17.96 -1.09
N VAL A 243 4.80 18.44 0.17
CA VAL A 243 5.38 19.72 0.62
C VAL A 243 6.66 19.43 1.41
N SER A 244 7.80 19.90 0.92
CA SER A 244 9.14 19.58 1.44
C SER A 244 9.27 19.72 2.96
N ASN A 245 8.77 20.82 3.52
CA ASN A 245 8.95 21.15 4.94
C ASN A 245 7.95 20.43 5.86
N ARG A 246 7.06 19.60 5.31
CA ARG A 246 6.00 18.92 6.06
C ARG A 246 6.15 17.40 6.00
N GLN A 247 6.86 16.85 5.02
CA GLN A 247 6.92 15.41 4.81
C GLN A 247 7.49 14.67 6.03
N ASP A 248 8.63 15.11 6.57
CA ASP A 248 9.27 14.46 7.72
C ASP A 248 8.37 14.43 8.96
N GLU A 249 7.72 15.57 9.27
CA GLU A 249 6.74 15.69 10.35
C GLU A 249 5.57 14.71 10.16
N LEU A 250 5.04 14.62 8.94
CA LEU A 250 3.87 13.79 8.66
C LEU A 250 4.21 12.30 8.61
N ILE A 251 5.38 11.92 8.09
CA ILE A 251 5.90 10.55 8.16
C ILE A 251 6.16 10.15 9.62
N TYR A 252 6.72 11.05 10.43
CA TYR A 252 6.86 10.84 11.87
C TYR A 252 5.50 10.63 12.54
N MET A 253 4.50 11.45 12.23
CA MET A 253 3.14 11.31 12.78
C MET A 253 2.46 10.02 12.33
N LEU A 254 2.69 9.56 11.09
CA LEU A 254 2.19 8.28 10.60
C LEU A 254 2.86 7.09 11.32
N ARG A 255 4.17 7.13 11.56
CA ARG A 255 4.86 6.13 12.38
C ARG A 255 4.35 6.11 13.81
N LYS A 256 4.18 7.28 14.41
CA LYS A 256 3.62 7.41 15.75
C LYS A 256 2.21 6.83 15.83
N LEU A 257 1.37 7.08 14.82
CA LEU A 257 0.06 6.45 14.72
C LEU A 257 0.19 4.92 14.67
N LEU A 258 1.02 4.38 13.76
CA LEU A 258 1.22 2.94 13.58
C LEU A 258 1.70 2.26 14.87
N LEU A 259 2.71 2.82 15.54
CA LEU A 259 3.27 2.29 16.80
C LEU A 259 2.22 2.21 17.91
N ASN A 260 1.30 3.18 17.99
CA ASN A 260 0.30 3.23 19.05
C ASN A 260 -0.94 2.38 18.74
N ILE A 261 -1.33 2.19 17.48
CA ILE A 261 -2.46 1.31 17.13
C ILE A 261 -2.08 -0.16 17.04
N GLY A 262 -0.79 -0.47 16.81
CA GLY A 262 -0.30 -1.84 16.66
C GLY A 262 -0.57 -2.39 15.26
N ASP A 263 -1.83 -2.72 14.97
CA ASP A 263 -2.25 -3.29 13.68
C ASP A 263 -3.04 -2.27 12.85
N LEU A 264 -2.81 -2.19 11.54
CA LEU A 264 -3.64 -1.35 10.67
C LEU A 264 -4.87 -2.14 10.19
N PRO A 265 -6.09 -1.55 10.23
CA PRO A 265 -7.24 -2.15 9.56
C PRO A 265 -6.96 -2.34 8.06
N ALA A 266 -7.43 -3.44 7.48
CA ALA A 266 -7.10 -3.84 6.10
C ALA A 266 -7.43 -2.75 5.05
N GLN A 267 -8.55 -2.05 5.21
CA GLN A 267 -8.93 -0.96 4.31
C GLN A 267 -8.01 0.26 4.50
N THR A 268 -7.62 0.57 5.75
CA THR A 268 -6.68 1.66 6.07
C THR A 268 -5.31 1.38 5.47
N SER A 269 -4.76 0.18 5.68
CA SER A 269 -3.45 -0.22 5.15
C SER A 269 -3.46 -0.21 3.63
N HIS A 270 -4.51 -0.71 2.99
CA HIS A 270 -4.67 -0.68 1.53
C HIS A 270 -4.64 0.76 0.99
N ILE A 271 -5.41 1.68 1.56
CA ILE A 271 -5.44 3.09 1.12
C ILE A 271 -4.07 3.76 1.34
N LEU A 272 -3.50 3.57 2.53
CA LEU A 272 -2.22 4.15 2.90
C LEU A 272 -1.09 3.65 1.99
N PHE A 273 -1.01 2.34 1.78
CA PHE A 273 -0.03 1.71 0.90
C PHE A 273 -0.10 2.25 -0.53
N ASN A 274 -1.29 2.24 -1.13
CA ASN A 274 -1.48 2.71 -2.50
C ASN A 274 -1.15 4.20 -2.63
N TYR A 275 -1.43 5.01 -1.60
CA TYR A 275 -1.04 6.41 -1.60
C TYR A 275 0.48 6.59 -1.55
N LEU A 276 1.18 5.88 -0.67
CA LEU A 276 2.64 5.96 -0.54
C LEU A 276 3.35 5.51 -1.83
N VAL A 277 2.86 4.47 -2.51
CA VAL A 277 3.33 4.08 -3.86
C VAL A 277 3.03 5.19 -4.87
N GLY A 278 1.85 5.81 -4.80
CA GLY A 278 1.48 7.00 -5.58
C GLY A 278 2.42 8.19 -5.38
N LEU A 279 2.87 8.41 -4.14
CA LEU A 279 3.82 9.46 -3.77
C LEU A 279 5.21 9.21 -4.36
N ILE A 280 5.71 7.98 -4.31
CA ILE A 280 6.96 7.60 -4.98
C ILE A 280 6.84 7.85 -6.49
N MET A 281 5.75 7.39 -7.11
CA MET A 281 5.51 7.64 -8.54
C MET A 281 5.42 9.12 -8.89
N TYR A 282 4.83 9.94 -8.02
CA TYR A 282 4.80 11.39 -8.19
C TYR A 282 6.22 11.99 -8.27
N PHE A 283 7.09 11.69 -7.31
CA PHE A 283 8.47 12.20 -7.32
C PHE A 283 9.34 11.64 -8.45
N VAL A 284 9.03 10.44 -8.95
CA VAL A 284 9.68 9.89 -10.15
C VAL A 284 9.25 10.64 -11.41
N ARG A 285 7.96 10.96 -11.54
CA ARG A 285 7.42 11.66 -12.72
C ARG A 285 7.74 13.15 -12.70
N THR A 286 7.85 13.73 -11.50
CA THR A 286 8.08 15.15 -11.25
C THR A 286 9.37 15.31 -10.43
N PRO A 287 10.55 15.18 -11.07
CA PRO A 287 11.84 15.33 -10.39
C PRO A 287 11.97 16.74 -9.81
N CYS A 288 12.46 16.81 -8.58
CA CYS A 288 12.80 18.06 -7.89
C CYS A 288 14.05 17.84 -7.03
N GLU A 289 14.68 18.92 -6.57
CA GLU A 289 15.96 18.85 -5.83
C GLU A 289 15.91 17.96 -4.58
N TRP A 290 14.77 17.94 -3.89
CA TRP A 290 14.54 17.15 -2.69
C TRP A 290 13.79 15.83 -2.97
N GLY A 291 13.53 15.50 -4.23
CA GLY A 291 12.70 14.36 -4.61
C GLY A 291 13.29 13.00 -4.21
N MET A 292 14.62 12.87 -4.20
CA MET A 292 15.26 11.65 -3.68
C MET A 292 15.08 11.50 -2.18
N ASP A 293 15.32 12.57 -1.42
CA ASP A 293 15.11 12.61 0.02
C ASP A 293 13.65 12.19 0.31
N ALA A 294 12.70 12.72 -0.48
CA ALA A 294 11.29 12.38 -0.36
C ALA A 294 10.95 10.91 -0.65
N ILE A 295 11.53 10.34 -1.71
CA ILE A 295 11.35 8.92 -2.04
C ILE A 295 11.94 8.05 -0.92
N SER A 296 13.14 8.38 -0.44
CA SER A 296 13.80 7.64 0.63
C SER A 296 12.98 7.66 1.92
N ALA A 297 12.50 8.84 2.36
CA ALA A 297 11.62 8.97 3.51
C ALA A 297 10.32 8.17 3.34
N THR A 298 9.71 8.21 2.16
CA THR A 298 8.49 7.43 1.86
C THR A 298 8.75 5.93 1.92
N LEU A 299 9.85 5.43 1.34
CA LEU A 299 10.22 4.02 1.39
C LEU A 299 10.45 3.53 2.82
N THR A 300 11.06 4.37 3.67
CA THR A 300 11.32 4.01 5.08
C THR A 300 10.05 3.82 5.90
N PHE A 301 8.87 4.26 5.43
CA PHE A 301 7.58 3.97 6.06
C PHE A 301 6.77 2.94 5.27
N LEU A 302 6.93 2.86 3.95
CA LEU A 302 6.22 1.92 3.09
C LEU A 302 6.45 0.45 3.50
N TRP A 303 7.68 0.08 3.89
CA TRP A 303 7.98 -1.28 4.35
C TRP A 303 7.31 -1.65 5.68
N GLU A 304 6.98 -0.66 6.52
CA GLU A 304 6.23 -0.90 7.77
C GLU A 304 4.75 -1.18 7.46
N VAL A 305 4.21 -0.54 6.40
CA VAL A 305 2.80 -0.68 6.01
C VAL A 305 2.54 -1.97 5.22
N VAL A 306 3.51 -2.45 4.43
CA VAL A 306 3.31 -3.57 3.48
C VAL A 306 2.80 -4.85 4.15
N GLY A 307 3.19 -5.11 5.41
CA GLY A 307 2.78 -6.31 6.15
C GLY A 307 1.29 -6.38 6.45
N TYR A 308 0.60 -5.23 6.44
CA TYR A 308 -0.84 -5.12 6.70
C TYR A 308 -1.69 -5.15 5.43
N VAL A 309 -1.07 -5.19 4.25
CA VAL A 309 -1.79 -5.13 2.97
C VAL A 309 -2.14 -6.54 2.51
N GLU A 310 -3.43 -6.86 2.50
CA GLU A 310 -3.91 -8.16 2.08
C GLU A 310 -3.88 -8.34 0.55
N GLY A 311 -3.63 -9.58 0.10
CA GLY A 311 -3.66 -9.95 -1.32
C GLY A 311 -2.62 -9.24 -2.19
N LEU A 312 -1.53 -8.75 -1.60
CA LEU A 312 -0.43 -8.14 -2.34
C LEU A 312 0.54 -9.21 -2.85
N PHE A 313 0.61 -9.38 -4.17
CA PHE A 313 1.55 -10.32 -4.81
C PHE A 313 2.66 -9.58 -5.55
N PHE A 314 3.90 -10.07 -5.41
CA PHE A 314 5.07 -9.49 -6.09
C PHE A 314 4.96 -9.51 -7.61
N LYS A 315 4.27 -10.49 -8.20
CA LYS A 315 4.01 -10.55 -9.65
C LYS A 315 3.25 -9.31 -10.11
N ASP A 316 2.16 -8.99 -9.41
CA ASP A 316 1.27 -7.89 -9.76
C ASP A 316 1.94 -6.55 -9.47
N LEU A 317 2.67 -6.47 -8.36
CA LEU A 317 3.50 -5.31 -8.03
C LEU A 317 4.54 -5.04 -9.12
N LYS A 318 5.32 -6.05 -9.52
CA LYS A 318 6.35 -5.93 -10.56
C LYS A 318 5.76 -5.51 -11.90
N GLN A 319 4.65 -6.13 -12.32
CA GLN A 319 3.98 -5.79 -13.57
C GLN A 319 3.48 -4.34 -13.55
N THR A 320 2.87 -3.93 -12.45
CA THR A 320 2.38 -2.56 -12.25
C THR A 320 3.51 -1.55 -12.29
N MET A 321 4.57 -1.75 -11.49
CA MET A 321 5.69 -0.81 -11.43
C MET A 321 6.43 -0.71 -12.76
N LYS A 322 6.55 -1.84 -13.51
CA LYS A 322 7.12 -1.85 -14.86
C LYS A 322 6.28 -1.08 -15.87
N LYS A 323 4.94 -1.12 -15.76
CA LYS A 323 4.02 -0.33 -16.57
C LYS A 323 4.17 1.15 -16.28
N GLU A 324 4.31 1.50 -14.99
CA GLU A 324 4.45 2.88 -14.51
C GLU A 324 5.89 3.43 -14.60
N GLN A 325 6.85 2.63 -15.09
CA GLN A 325 8.28 3.01 -15.22
C GLN A 325 8.92 3.43 -13.89
N CYS A 326 8.51 2.79 -12.79
CA CYS A 326 8.92 3.13 -11.43
C CYS A 326 9.57 1.93 -10.70
N GLU A 327 9.75 0.80 -11.38
CA GLU A 327 10.25 -0.45 -10.79
C GLU A 327 11.61 -0.29 -10.10
N VAL A 328 12.49 0.57 -10.63
CA VAL A 328 13.85 0.80 -10.10
C VAL A 328 13.83 1.49 -8.74
N LYS A 329 12.77 2.24 -8.42
CA LYS A 329 12.65 2.96 -7.15
C LYS A 329 12.12 2.09 -6.02
N LEU A 330 11.43 0.99 -6.34
CA LEU A 330 10.80 0.13 -5.34
C LEU A 330 11.42 -1.27 -5.26
N LEU A 331 11.88 -1.83 -6.39
CA LEU A 331 12.29 -3.24 -6.48
C LEU A 331 13.80 -3.35 -6.68
N VAL A 332 14.45 -4.21 -5.89
CA VAL A 332 15.87 -4.57 -6.08
C VAL A 332 16.10 -5.43 -7.32
N THR A 333 15.05 -6.04 -7.87
CA THR A 333 15.08 -6.85 -9.10
C THR A 333 14.97 -6.04 -10.38
N ALA A 334 14.84 -4.73 -10.27
CA ALA A 334 14.65 -3.87 -11.42
C ALA A 334 15.99 -3.54 -12.11
N SER A 335 16.07 -3.78 -13.42
CA SER A 335 17.16 -3.31 -14.25
C SER A 335 16.86 -1.91 -14.78
N MET A 336 17.79 -0.97 -14.61
CA MET A 336 17.76 0.27 -15.41
C MET A 336 18.05 -0.07 -16.88
N PRO A 337 17.20 0.33 -17.84
CA PRO A 337 17.57 0.22 -19.25
C PRO A 337 18.81 1.08 -19.49
N GLY A 338 19.85 0.49 -20.08
CA GLY A 338 21.09 1.20 -20.37
C GLY A 338 20.83 2.45 -21.23
N THR A 339 21.37 3.58 -20.80
CA THR A 339 21.44 4.77 -21.66
C THR A 339 22.50 4.51 -22.71
N LYS A 340 22.18 4.71 -24.00
CA LYS A 340 23.15 4.55 -25.10
C LYS A 340 23.93 5.83 -25.39
N THR A 341 23.33 6.98 -25.09
CA THR A 341 23.86 8.31 -25.36
C THR A 341 23.52 9.27 -24.23
N LEU A 342 24.50 10.03 -23.81
CA LEU A 342 24.42 11.02 -22.74
C LEU A 342 24.68 12.39 -23.34
N VAL A 343 23.78 13.34 -23.10
CA VAL A 343 23.90 14.69 -23.65
C VAL A 343 24.50 15.58 -22.57
N VAL A 344 25.63 16.23 -22.85
CA VAL A 344 26.31 17.15 -21.93
C VAL A 344 26.11 18.57 -22.44
N HIS A 345 25.49 19.42 -21.63
CA HIS A 345 25.37 20.84 -21.91
C HIS A 345 26.58 21.61 -21.34
N GLY A 346 27.04 22.61 -22.09
CA GLY A 346 28.09 23.53 -21.63
C GLY A 346 27.60 24.46 -20.52
N GLN A 347 28.49 25.33 -20.03
CA GLN A 347 28.18 26.23 -18.90
C GLN A 347 27.16 27.32 -19.29
N ASN A 348 27.07 27.66 -20.58
CA ASN A 348 26.10 28.63 -21.08
C ASN A 348 24.97 27.93 -21.81
N GLU A 349 23.74 28.44 -21.69
CA GLU A 349 22.56 27.91 -22.41
C GLU A 349 22.71 27.94 -23.94
N CYS A 350 23.64 28.74 -24.47
CA CYS A 350 23.95 28.84 -25.90
C CYS A 350 25.01 27.83 -26.38
N ASP A 351 25.66 27.08 -25.50
CA ASP A 351 26.70 26.12 -25.87
C ASP A 351 26.06 24.90 -26.56
N ILE A 352 26.71 24.40 -27.62
CA ILE A 352 26.20 23.25 -28.37
C ILE A 352 26.31 22.00 -27.48
N PRO A 353 25.20 21.30 -27.20
CA PRO A 353 25.23 20.12 -26.36
C PRO A 353 26.01 18.98 -27.03
N THR A 354 26.91 18.35 -26.28
CA THR A 354 27.76 17.25 -26.75
C THR A 354 27.09 15.92 -26.44
N GLN A 355 26.86 15.07 -27.46
CA GLN A 355 26.35 13.72 -27.25
C GLN A 355 27.52 12.73 -27.10
N LEU A 356 27.62 12.11 -25.93
CA LEU A 356 28.63 11.10 -25.62
C LEU A 356 28.00 9.70 -25.66
N PRO A 357 28.55 8.74 -26.40
CA PRO A 357 28.10 7.36 -26.30
C PRO A 357 28.43 6.81 -24.91
N VAL A 358 27.50 6.05 -24.33
CA VAL A 358 27.69 5.39 -23.05
C VAL A 358 27.91 3.90 -23.31
N HIS A 359 29.07 3.43 -22.92
CA HIS A 359 29.49 2.03 -22.95
C HIS A 359 29.46 1.45 -21.53
N GLU A 360 29.46 0.12 -21.38
CA GLU A 360 29.36 -0.56 -20.07
C GLU A 360 30.53 -0.24 -19.12
N ASP A 361 31.65 0.20 -19.67
CA ASP A 361 32.90 0.58 -19.01
C ASP A 361 33.07 2.10 -18.83
N THR A 362 32.05 2.90 -19.16
CA THR A 362 32.14 4.37 -19.07
C THR A 362 32.14 4.82 -17.61
N GLN A 363 33.33 5.09 -17.06
CA GLN A 363 33.51 5.63 -15.71
C GLN A 363 33.62 7.17 -15.74
N PHE A 364 32.72 7.85 -15.04
CA PHE A 364 32.66 9.31 -14.95
C PHE A 364 33.58 9.90 -13.86
N GLU A 365 34.59 9.14 -13.44
CA GLU A 365 35.41 9.45 -12.26
C GLU A 365 36.17 10.79 -12.39
N ALA A 366 36.49 11.21 -13.63
CA ALA A 366 37.11 12.50 -13.92
C ALA A 366 36.13 13.70 -13.87
N LEU A 367 34.83 13.48 -14.03
CA LEU A 367 33.80 14.54 -13.95
C LEU A 367 33.33 14.79 -12.51
N LEU A 368 33.42 13.78 -11.63
CA LEU A 368 32.86 13.80 -10.27
C LEU A 368 33.61 14.70 -9.28
N LYS A 369 34.88 15.06 -9.53
CA LYS A 369 35.67 15.88 -8.60
C LYS A 369 35.40 17.38 -8.69
N THR A 370 34.75 17.86 -9.76
CA THR A 370 34.51 19.30 -10.02
C THR A 370 33.09 19.63 -10.47
N TYR A 371 32.25 18.62 -10.74
CA TYR A 371 30.87 18.80 -11.19
C TYR A 371 29.94 17.88 -10.41
N VAL A 372 28.96 18.48 -9.73
CA VAL A 372 27.89 17.74 -9.04
C VAL A 372 26.89 17.27 -10.10
N ARG A 373 26.53 15.98 -10.04
CA ARG A 373 25.53 15.41 -10.93
C ARG A 373 24.13 15.89 -10.55
N ASP A 374 23.50 16.68 -11.40
CA ASP A 374 22.03 16.74 -11.43
C ASP A 374 21.48 15.35 -11.75
N ILE A 375 20.49 14.91 -10.98
CA ILE A 375 19.89 13.59 -11.08
C ILE A 375 18.99 13.57 -12.32
N TYR A 376 19.34 12.76 -13.32
CA TYR A 376 18.46 12.54 -14.47
C TYR A 376 17.45 11.44 -14.17
N PRO A 377 16.14 11.73 -14.19
CA PRO A 377 15.17 10.67 -14.34
C PRO A 377 15.34 10.08 -15.74
N PHE A 378 15.78 8.83 -15.79
CA PHE A 378 15.76 8.08 -17.04
C PHE A 378 14.30 7.89 -17.46
N ARG A 379 13.94 8.41 -18.64
CA ARG A 379 12.72 8.01 -19.35
C ARG A 379 13.16 7.21 -20.57
N ARG A 380 12.56 6.05 -20.84
CA ARG A 380 12.95 5.18 -21.98
C ARG A 380 12.95 5.89 -23.35
N SER A 381 12.26 7.02 -23.47
CA SER A 381 12.15 7.84 -24.67
C SER A 381 12.99 9.13 -24.67
N VAL A 382 13.76 9.41 -23.61
CA VAL A 382 14.54 10.67 -23.46
C VAL A 382 15.95 10.34 -22.99
N SER A 383 16.96 10.73 -23.76
CA SER A 383 18.36 10.66 -23.31
C SER A 383 18.57 11.56 -22.09
N PRO A 384 19.25 11.10 -21.03
CA PRO A 384 19.58 11.95 -19.89
C PRO A 384 20.49 13.11 -20.34
N GLN A 385 20.22 14.32 -19.84
CA GLN A 385 20.80 15.57 -20.32
C GLN A 385 21.65 16.28 -19.26
N LEU A 386 22.87 15.84 -18.97
CA LEU A 386 23.72 16.45 -17.94
C LEU A 386 24.03 17.93 -18.18
N ASN A 387 23.60 18.77 -17.23
CA ASN A 387 24.12 20.11 -17.02
C ASN A 387 25.33 20.05 -16.07
N LEU A 388 26.48 20.53 -16.52
CA LEU A 388 27.70 20.57 -15.72
C LEU A 388 27.82 21.93 -15.03
N VAL A 389 27.51 21.98 -13.73
CA VAL A 389 27.68 23.18 -12.92
C VAL A 389 29.05 23.15 -12.25
N HIS A 390 29.90 24.13 -12.57
CA HIS A 390 31.18 24.30 -11.87
C HIS A 390 30.92 24.70 -10.42
N MET A 391 31.47 23.94 -9.48
CA MET A 391 31.25 24.15 -8.06
C MET A 391 32.57 24.19 -7.30
N LEU A 392 32.60 24.95 -6.19
CA LEU A 392 33.72 24.90 -5.26
C LEU A 392 33.88 23.45 -4.74
N PRO A 393 35.10 22.90 -4.69
CA PRO A 393 35.33 21.50 -4.31
C PRO A 393 34.67 21.09 -2.99
N GLU A 394 34.73 21.96 -1.97
CA GLU A 394 34.11 21.69 -0.65
C GLU A 394 32.58 21.55 -0.74
N LYS A 395 31.92 22.44 -1.49
CA LYS A 395 30.46 22.39 -1.69
C LYS A 395 30.07 21.18 -2.55
N GLY A 396 30.90 20.81 -3.52
CA GLY A 396 30.69 19.61 -4.33
C GLY A 396 30.77 18.32 -3.49
N GLN A 397 31.77 18.26 -2.61
CA GLN A 397 31.97 17.14 -1.70
C GLN A 397 30.80 16.96 -0.71
N ASP A 398 30.28 18.05 -0.14
CA ASP A 398 29.10 18.04 0.73
C ASP A 398 27.85 17.50 0.01
N LEU A 399 27.61 17.96 -1.23
CA LEU A 399 26.50 17.48 -2.03
C LEU A 399 26.63 16.01 -2.44
N ILE A 400 27.84 15.54 -2.75
CA ILE A 400 28.10 14.12 -3.04
C ILE A 400 27.79 13.25 -1.81
N GLN A 401 28.24 13.67 -0.62
CA GLN A 401 27.95 12.96 0.62
C GLN A 401 26.45 12.87 0.88
N LYS A 402 25.74 14.00 0.78
CA LYS A 402 24.28 14.03 0.94
C LYS A 402 23.59 13.10 -0.07
N GLN A 403 24.00 13.16 -1.34
CA GLN A 403 23.41 12.36 -2.41
C GLN A 403 23.62 10.85 -2.19
N VAL A 404 24.83 10.45 -1.80
CA VAL A 404 25.17 9.06 -1.50
C VAL A 404 24.38 8.57 -0.29
N PHE A 405 24.27 9.39 0.76
CA PHE A 405 23.48 9.06 1.94
C PHE A 405 22.01 8.80 1.59
N SER A 406 21.36 9.73 0.88
CA SER A 406 19.96 9.57 0.47
C SER A 406 19.75 8.37 -0.46
N ARG A 407 20.71 8.11 -1.36
CA ARG A 407 20.67 6.93 -2.22
C ARG A 407 20.80 5.64 -1.42
N LYS A 408 21.72 5.57 -0.45
CA LYS A 408 21.91 4.39 0.39
C LYS A 408 20.67 4.14 1.25
N LEU A 409 20.02 5.18 1.74
CA LEU A 409 18.75 5.08 2.47
C LEU A 409 17.63 4.55 1.58
N GLU A 410 17.58 4.98 0.31
CA GLU A 410 16.68 4.43 -0.70
C GLU A 410 16.93 2.93 -0.94
N GLU A 411 18.21 2.52 -1.08
CA GLU A 411 18.62 1.12 -1.25
C GLU A 411 18.19 0.25 -0.05
N VAL A 412 18.41 0.73 1.18
CA VAL A 412 17.93 0.11 2.42
C VAL A 412 16.41 -0.06 2.42
N GLY A 413 15.68 1.00 2.07
CA GLY A 413 14.22 0.98 2.01
C GLY A 413 13.67 -0.06 1.02
N ARG A 414 14.30 -0.22 -0.15
CA ARG A 414 13.91 -1.24 -1.14
C ARG A 414 14.14 -2.67 -0.64
N VAL A 415 15.26 -2.94 0.03
CA VAL A 415 15.55 -4.27 0.59
C VAL A 415 14.58 -4.59 1.73
N LEU A 416 14.34 -3.63 2.64
CA LEU A 416 13.35 -3.78 3.72
C LEU A 416 11.96 -4.05 3.17
N PHE A 417 11.54 -3.29 2.16
CA PHE A 417 10.24 -3.45 1.53
C PHE A 417 10.06 -4.87 0.97
N LEU A 418 11.04 -5.38 0.22
CA LEU A 418 10.97 -6.72 -0.34
C LEU A 418 11.09 -7.83 0.72
N LEU A 419 11.91 -7.63 1.75
CA LEU A 419 12.02 -8.54 2.89
C LEU A 419 10.67 -8.65 3.60
N ALA A 420 10.05 -7.52 3.95
CA ALA A 420 8.76 -7.47 4.60
C ALA A 420 7.65 -8.10 3.73
N LEU A 421 7.64 -7.82 2.43
CA LEU A 421 6.72 -8.46 1.48
C LEU A 421 6.86 -9.99 1.46
N THR A 422 8.10 -10.49 1.54
CA THR A 422 8.38 -11.94 1.55
C THR A 422 7.95 -12.59 2.86
N GLN A 423 8.16 -11.90 3.99
CA GLN A 423 7.82 -12.38 5.33
C GLN A 423 6.31 -12.48 5.58
N HIS A 424 5.53 -11.55 5.03
CA HIS A 424 4.07 -11.51 5.22
C HIS A 424 3.30 -12.28 4.13
N MET A 425 3.99 -12.92 3.19
CA MET A 425 3.34 -13.71 2.15
C MET A 425 2.75 -15.01 2.73
N PRO A 426 1.53 -15.41 2.36
CA PRO A 426 0.97 -16.70 2.78
C PRO A 426 1.89 -17.86 2.38
N SER A 427 2.04 -18.85 3.27
CA SER A 427 2.96 -19.98 3.11
C SER A 427 2.75 -20.75 1.79
N VAL A 428 1.49 -20.85 1.33
CA VAL A 428 1.10 -21.47 0.05
C VAL A 428 1.76 -20.79 -1.16
N HIS A 429 2.03 -19.49 -1.07
CA HIS A 429 2.60 -18.70 -2.16
C HIS A 429 4.10 -18.42 -1.99
N LYS A 430 4.67 -18.65 -0.79
CA LYS A 430 6.06 -18.32 -0.45
C LYS A 430 7.07 -18.93 -1.43
N GLN A 431 6.93 -20.21 -1.76
CA GLN A 431 7.85 -20.87 -2.71
C GLN A 431 7.79 -20.25 -4.11
N SER A 432 6.59 -20.05 -4.67
CA SER A 432 6.44 -19.46 -6.01
C SER A 432 7.00 -18.05 -6.07
N HIS A 433 6.81 -17.28 -5.00
CA HIS A 433 7.31 -15.93 -4.88
C HIS A 433 8.83 -15.87 -4.85
N VAL A 434 9.43 -16.67 -3.96
CA VAL A 434 10.88 -16.73 -3.82
C VAL A 434 11.55 -17.24 -5.10
N SER A 435 10.96 -18.23 -5.77
CA SER A 435 11.45 -18.71 -7.06
C SER A 435 11.46 -17.59 -8.12
N MET A 436 10.40 -16.78 -8.19
CA MET A 436 10.34 -15.65 -9.12
C MET A 436 11.37 -14.56 -8.78
N LEU A 437 11.55 -14.28 -7.49
CA LEU A 437 12.58 -13.33 -7.03
C LEU A 437 13.99 -13.82 -7.38
N GLN A 438 14.27 -15.10 -7.17
CA GLN A 438 15.52 -15.75 -7.53
C GLN A 438 15.80 -15.64 -9.04
N GLU A 439 14.83 -15.99 -9.89
CA GLU A 439 14.97 -15.86 -11.34
C GLU A 439 15.24 -14.43 -11.78
N ASP A 440 14.56 -13.47 -11.16
CA ASP A 440 14.71 -12.06 -11.51
C ASP A 440 16.09 -11.51 -11.11
N LEU A 441 16.60 -11.88 -9.93
CA LEU A 441 17.95 -11.51 -9.50
C LEU A 441 19.02 -12.11 -10.42
N LEU A 442 18.86 -13.36 -10.86
CA LEU A 442 19.79 -13.99 -11.81
C LEU A 442 19.82 -13.31 -13.17
N ARG A 443 18.70 -12.72 -13.61
CA ARG A 443 18.63 -11.97 -14.88
C ARG A 443 19.30 -10.60 -14.79
N LEU A 444 19.66 -10.11 -13.60
CA LEU A 444 20.32 -8.83 -13.45
C LEU A 444 21.82 -8.93 -13.74
N PRO A 445 22.36 -8.21 -14.74
CA PRO A 445 23.80 -8.20 -15.02
C PRO A 445 24.62 -7.55 -13.88
N SER A 446 23.96 -6.77 -13.04
CA SER A 446 24.56 -6.08 -11.90
C SER A 446 24.57 -6.93 -10.63
N PHE A 447 23.82 -8.03 -10.57
CA PHE A 447 23.83 -8.93 -9.43
C PHE A 447 25.04 -9.89 -9.52
N PRO A 448 25.79 -10.15 -8.44
CA PRO A 448 25.61 -9.69 -7.05
C PRO A 448 26.23 -8.32 -6.72
N ARG A 449 26.99 -7.71 -7.64
CA ARG A 449 27.80 -6.50 -7.41
C ARG A 449 27.04 -5.37 -6.72
N THR A 450 25.81 -5.06 -7.16
CA THR A 450 25.01 -3.98 -6.56
C THR A 450 24.57 -4.24 -5.12
N ALA A 451 24.43 -5.51 -4.70
CA ALA A 451 24.09 -5.84 -3.32
C ALA A 451 25.28 -5.60 -2.36
N ILE A 452 26.51 -5.70 -2.89
CA ILE A 452 27.76 -5.58 -2.15
C ILE A 452 28.55 -4.31 -2.49
N ASP A 453 27.92 -3.31 -3.11
CA ASP A 453 28.56 -2.03 -3.43
C ASP A 453 28.71 -1.15 -2.18
N ALA A 454 29.86 -0.49 -2.01
CA ALA A 454 30.18 0.32 -0.82
C ALA A 454 31.06 1.54 -1.18
N GLU A 455 30.68 2.73 -0.70
CA GLU A 455 31.41 3.98 -0.95
C GLU A 455 32.54 4.25 0.06
N PHE A 456 33.56 3.39 0.09
CA PHE A 456 34.68 3.48 1.07
C PHE A 456 35.37 4.85 1.14
N SER A 457 35.48 5.55 0.01
CA SER A 457 36.12 6.87 -0.06
C SER A 457 35.38 7.94 0.75
N LEU A 458 34.11 7.72 1.08
CA LEU A 458 33.28 8.66 1.84
C LEU A 458 33.19 8.31 3.32
N PHE A 459 33.70 7.15 3.77
CA PHE A 459 33.63 6.75 5.18
C PHE A 459 34.53 7.59 6.10
N SER A 460 35.56 8.23 5.55
CA SER A 460 36.45 9.14 6.29
C SER A 460 35.92 10.58 6.39
N GLU A 461 34.83 10.88 5.72
CA GLU A 461 34.27 12.22 5.62
C GLU A 461 33.35 12.57 6.82
N PRO A 462 32.89 13.83 6.98
CA PRO A 462 32.10 14.24 8.15
C PRO A 462 30.85 13.40 8.45
N GLN A 463 30.13 12.93 7.42
CA GLN A 463 28.97 12.00 7.55
C GLN A 463 29.33 10.52 7.32
N GLY A 464 30.63 10.21 7.27
CA GLY A 464 31.14 8.91 6.89
C GLY A 464 30.81 7.79 7.89
N LYS A 465 30.68 8.11 9.18
CA LYS A 465 30.32 7.13 10.22
C LYS A 465 28.87 6.69 10.10
N GLU A 466 27.97 7.65 9.89
CA GLU A 466 26.55 7.40 9.66
C GLU A 466 26.35 6.62 8.36
N LEU A 467 27.08 6.98 7.30
CA LEU A 467 27.08 6.24 6.04
C LEU A 467 27.60 4.82 6.20
N PHE A 468 28.68 4.61 6.96
CA PHE A 468 29.22 3.29 7.27
C PHE A 468 28.18 2.42 8.00
N GLY A 469 27.51 2.98 9.02
CA GLY A 469 26.44 2.28 9.74
C GLY A 469 25.25 1.93 8.84
N LEU A 470 24.87 2.85 7.93
CA LEU A 470 23.80 2.63 6.97
C LEU A 470 24.17 1.56 5.93
N ASP A 471 25.42 1.53 5.46
CA ASP A 471 25.90 0.48 4.56
C ASP A 471 25.97 -0.88 5.26
N THR A 472 26.43 -0.92 6.52
CA THR A 472 26.40 -2.14 7.36
C THR A 472 24.96 -2.66 7.48
N LEU A 473 24.00 -1.79 7.79
CA LEU A 473 22.58 -2.14 7.86
C LEU A 473 22.07 -2.71 6.54
N HIS A 474 22.41 -2.06 5.42
CA HIS A 474 22.06 -2.53 4.08
C HIS A 474 22.58 -3.97 3.83
N LYS A 475 23.84 -4.26 4.19
CA LYS A 475 24.41 -5.60 4.05
C LYS A 475 23.71 -6.63 4.94
N VAL A 476 23.41 -6.29 6.19
CA VAL A 476 22.64 -7.15 7.11
C VAL A 476 21.26 -7.48 6.54
N LEU A 477 20.58 -6.50 5.94
CA LEU A 477 19.27 -6.70 5.33
C LEU A 477 19.32 -7.59 4.09
N TRP A 478 20.37 -7.49 3.28
CA TRP A 478 20.60 -8.44 2.20
C TRP A 478 20.79 -9.87 2.71
N ILE A 479 21.59 -10.06 3.77
CA ILE A 479 21.76 -11.38 4.39
C ILE A 479 20.40 -11.95 4.84
N LYS A 480 19.57 -11.13 5.50
CA LYS A 480 18.22 -11.55 5.93
C LYS A 480 17.29 -11.88 4.77
N LEU A 481 17.32 -11.08 3.70
CA LEU A 481 16.53 -11.35 2.49
C LEU A 481 16.95 -12.68 1.86
N LEU A 482 18.25 -12.95 1.77
CA LEU A 482 18.76 -14.21 1.24
C LEU A 482 18.42 -15.41 2.12
N GLU A 483 18.42 -15.25 3.44
CA GLU A 483 17.93 -16.28 4.36
C GLU A 483 16.46 -16.63 4.12
N GLU A 484 15.58 -15.61 4.04
CA GLU A 484 14.16 -15.81 3.73
C GLU A 484 13.95 -16.48 2.37
N MET A 485 14.79 -16.16 1.38
CA MET A 485 14.78 -16.82 0.08
C MET A 485 15.24 -18.28 0.18
N PHE A 486 16.39 -18.56 0.81
CA PHE A 486 16.89 -19.92 0.92
C PHE A 486 15.92 -20.84 1.67
N LEU A 487 15.40 -20.37 2.81
CA LEU A 487 14.42 -21.13 3.60
C LEU A 487 13.03 -21.19 2.94
N GLY A 488 12.72 -20.26 2.03
CA GLY A 488 11.50 -20.28 1.24
C GLY A 488 11.52 -21.25 0.06
N MET A 489 12.70 -21.76 -0.33
CA MET A 489 12.86 -22.78 -1.36
C MET A 489 12.84 -24.20 -0.75
N PRO A 490 12.40 -25.24 -1.48
CA PRO A 490 12.49 -26.62 -0.99
C PRO A 490 13.94 -27.03 -0.70
N SER A 491 14.17 -27.83 0.35
CA SER A 491 15.51 -28.35 0.71
C SER A 491 16.17 -29.16 -0.41
N GLU A 492 15.37 -29.78 -1.28
CA GLU A 492 15.80 -30.56 -2.44
C GLU A 492 15.89 -29.72 -3.72
N TYR A 493 15.76 -28.39 -3.63
CA TYR A 493 15.82 -27.53 -4.79
C TYR A 493 17.18 -27.70 -5.51
N PRO A 494 17.18 -27.94 -6.84
CA PRO A 494 18.37 -28.28 -7.59
C PRO A 494 19.19 -27.04 -7.91
N TRP A 495 19.79 -26.44 -6.89
CA TRP A 495 20.75 -25.35 -7.05
C TRP A 495 21.91 -25.82 -7.95
N GLY A 496 22.08 -25.16 -9.10
CA GLY A 496 23.28 -25.26 -9.90
C GLY A 496 24.40 -24.35 -9.38
N ASP A 497 25.40 -24.08 -10.22
CA ASP A 497 26.49 -23.15 -9.91
C ASP A 497 26.00 -21.72 -9.61
N GLU A 498 24.77 -21.39 -10.00
CA GLU A 498 24.11 -20.11 -9.76
C GLU A 498 23.96 -19.76 -8.27
N ILE A 499 23.89 -20.75 -7.36
CA ILE A 499 23.84 -20.48 -5.92
C ILE A 499 25.06 -19.68 -5.44
N MET A 500 26.20 -19.83 -6.12
CA MET A 500 27.40 -19.07 -5.80
C MET A 500 27.19 -17.56 -5.90
N LEU A 501 26.34 -17.08 -6.82
CA LEU A 501 26.05 -15.65 -6.94
C LEU A 501 25.37 -15.11 -5.68
N PHE A 502 24.49 -15.89 -5.06
CA PHE A 502 23.82 -15.54 -3.81
C PHE A 502 24.76 -15.64 -2.61
N LEU A 503 25.56 -16.71 -2.54
CA LEU A 503 26.57 -16.86 -1.48
C LEU A 503 27.66 -15.77 -1.55
N ASN A 504 27.99 -15.27 -2.74
CA ASN A 504 28.90 -14.14 -2.91
C ASN A 504 28.37 -12.85 -2.28
N VAL A 505 27.05 -12.65 -2.19
CA VAL A 505 26.48 -11.52 -1.45
C VAL A 505 26.72 -11.69 0.05
N LEU A 506 26.50 -12.89 0.60
CA LEU A 506 26.78 -13.19 2.02
C LEU A 506 28.26 -12.96 2.33
N ASN A 507 29.14 -13.58 1.53
CA ASN A 507 30.59 -13.49 1.73
C ASN A 507 31.09 -12.06 1.55
N GLY A 508 30.60 -11.35 0.52
CA GLY A 508 30.94 -9.95 0.30
C GLY A 508 30.50 -9.07 1.47
N ALA A 509 29.30 -9.26 2.01
CA ALA A 509 28.84 -8.52 3.19
C ALA A 509 29.78 -8.67 4.38
N LEU A 510 30.24 -9.90 4.67
CA LEU A 510 31.18 -10.15 5.76
C LEU A 510 32.58 -9.56 5.48
N LEU A 511 33.08 -9.65 4.24
CA LEU A 511 34.38 -9.11 3.87
C LEU A 511 34.42 -7.58 3.89
N LEU A 512 33.30 -6.90 3.62
CA LEU A 512 33.23 -5.45 3.59
C LEU A 512 33.12 -4.84 5.00
N HIS A 513 32.50 -5.55 5.94
CA HIS A 513 32.28 -5.10 7.33
C HIS A 513 32.62 -6.21 8.35
N PRO A 514 33.86 -6.74 8.35
CA PRO A 514 34.26 -7.84 9.23
C PRO A 514 34.31 -7.42 10.72
N GLU A 515 34.45 -6.13 11.00
CA GLU A 515 34.49 -5.57 12.35
C GLU A 515 33.14 -5.58 13.07
N ASP A 516 32.03 -5.69 12.33
CA ASP A 516 30.70 -5.66 12.94
C ASP A 516 30.29 -7.05 13.48
N SER A 517 30.28 -7.17 14.81
CA SER A 517 29.94 -8.43 15.48
C SER A 517 28.49 -8.89 15.24
N ALA A 518 27.55 -7.98 14.95
CA ALA A 518 26.16 -8.34 14.71
C ALA A 518 25.99 -8.91 13.29
N LEU A 519 26.68 -8.33 12.31
CA LEU A 519 26.77 -8.84 10.95
C LEU A 519 27.42 -10.22 10.94
N LEU A 520 28.55 -10.41 11.64
CA LEU A 520 29.19 -11.73 11.74
C LEU A 520 28.25 -12.79 12.34
N ARG A 521 27.49 -12.45 13.40
CA ARG A 521 26.49 -13.35 13.98
C ARG A 521 25.39 -13.70 12.98
N GLN A 522 24.83 -12.68 12.29
CA GLN A 522 23.78 -12.89 11.31
C GLN A 522 24.28 -13.74 10.14
N TYR A 523 25.45 -13.43 9.60
CA TYR A 523 26.09 -14.22 8.55
C TYR A 523 26.27 -15.68 8.99
N THR A 524 26.81 -15.92 10.18
CA THR A 524 27.08 -17.28 10.67
C THR A 524 25.78 -18.06 10.86
N ALA A 525 24.75 -17.44 11.42
CA ALA A 525 23.43 -18.05 11.57
C ALA A 525 22.82 -18.41 10.20
N THR A 526 22.82 -17.47 9.25
CA THR A 526 22.31 -17.71 7.90
C THR A 526 23.10 -18.80 7.17
N ALA A 527 24.43 -18.83 7.29
CA ALA A 527 25.28 -19.87 6.69
C ALA A 527 24.97 -21.26 7.26
N ILE A 528 24.82 -21.38 8.58
CA ILE A 528 24.44 -22.64 9.24
C ILE A 528 23.04 -23.07 8.81
N ASN A 529 22.06 -22.18 8.85
CA ASN A 529 20.68 -22.47 8.44
C ASN A 529 20.62 -22.94 6.98
N THR A 530 21.36 -22.27 6.09
CA THR A 530 21.47 -22.63 4.67
C THR A 530 22.12 -24.00 4.49
N ALA A 531 23.20 -24.29 5.22
CA ALA A 531 23.89 -25.58 5.14
C ALA A 531 23.05 -26.75 5.67
N VAL A 532 22.28 -26.52 6.74
CA VAL A 532 21.34 -27.51 7.30
C VAL A 532 20.16 -27.74 6.34
N HIS A 533 19.58 -26.67 5.80
CA HIS A 533 18.44 -26.75 4.90
C HIS A 533 18.79 -27.43 3.58
N PHE A 534 19.92 -27.08 2.97
CA PHE A 534 20.43 -27.69 1.74
C PHE A 534 21.52 -28.74 2.03
N ASN A 535 21.28 -29.62 3.01
CA ASN A 535 22.27 -30.60 3.48
C ASN A 535 22.89 -31.43 2.34
N HIS A 536 22.08 -31.88 1.38
CA HIS A 536 22.61 -32.63 0.23
C HIS A 536 23.64 -31.82 -0.57
N LEU A 537 23.35 -30.56 -0.90
CA LEU A 537 24.25 -29.67 -1.62
C LEU A 537 25.54 -29.40 -0.83
N PHE A 538 25.42 -29.13 0.47
CA PHE A 538 26.56 -28.82 1.33
C PHE A 538 27.43 -30.04 1.63
N SER A 539 26.85 -31.24 1.69
CA SER A 539 27.59 -32.49 1.86
C SER A 539 28.49 -32.83 0.68
N LEU A 540 28.18 -32.33 -0.52
CA LEU A 540 28.96 -32.56 -1.74
C LEU A 540 30.09 -31.53 -1.90
N SER A 541 29.74 -30.24 -1.96
CA SER A 541 30.71 -29.18 -2.24
C SER A 541 30.37 -27.82 -1.62
N GLY A 542 29.16 -27.62 -1.07
CA GLY A 542 28.71 -26.28 -0.66
C GLY A 542 29.60 -25.58 0.38
N TYR A 543 30.25 -26.31 1.27
CA TYR A 543 31.17 -25.72 2.26
C TYR A 543 32.39 -25.02 1.63
N GLN A 544 32.81 -25.42 0.43
CA GLN A 544 33.94 -24.80 -0.26
C GLN A 544 33.66 -23.33 -0.61
N TRP A 545 32.38 -22.94 -0.71
CA TRP A 545 31.97 -21.59 -1.06
C TRP A 545 31.87 -20.63 0.12
N ILE A 546 31.80 -21.12 1.37
CA ILE A 546 31.58 -20.29 2.56
C ILE A 546 32.81 -20.30 3.49
N LEU A 547 33.43 -21.48 3.67
CA LEU A 547 34.54 -21.65 4.63
C LEU A 547 35.73 -20.71 4.39
N PRO A 548 36.19 -20.42 3.16
CA PRO A 548 37.31 -19.51 2.95
C PRO A 548 37.06 -18.11 3.54
N THR A 549 35.84 -17.59 3.42
CA THR A 549 35.48 -16.28 3.96
C THR A 549 35.33 -16.30 5.48
N MET A 550 34.84 -17.39 6.07
CA MET A 550 34.74 -17.54 7.52
C MET A 550 36.08 -17.63 8.25
N LEU A 551 37.12 -18.10 7.55
CA LEU A 551 38.44 -18.33 8.13
C LEU A 551 39.40 -17.14 7.96
N GLN A 552 39.05 -16.18 7.08
CA GLN A 552 39.74 -14.90 6.92
C GLN A 552 39.33 -13.95 8.04
#